data_AF-A0A6G2VFJ6-F1
#
_entry.id   AF-A0A6G2VFJ6-F1
#
_cell.length_a   1.000
_cell.length_b   1.000
_cell.length_c   1.000
_cell.angle_alpha   90.00
_cell.angle_beta   90.00
_cell.angle_gamma   90.00
#
_symmetry.space_group_name_H-M   'P 1'
#
loop_
_entity.id
_entity.type
_entity.pdbx_description
1 polymer ?
#
loop_
_entity_poly.entity_id
_entity_poly.type
_entity_poly.pdbx_seq_one_letter_code
_entity_poly.pdbx_strand_id
1 'polypeptide(L)'
;QIGKPYVWGAEGPGSFDCSGLTSQAWASAGRVIPRTSQEQWRQLTRVPMTALRPGDLVVYFPEATHVALYIGNGLVVQAPRPGSSVKVSPVASNPVLGAVRPDPDGTPLASYQGPELPKGATDGSDEGYGASSAPGA
;
A
#
# COMPACT_ATOMS: atom_id res chain seq x y z
N GLN A 1 -11.79 -1.65 -5.02
CA GLN A 1 -10.98 -2.84 -4.63
C GLN A 1 -11.20 -3.24 -3.17
N ILE A 2 -11.62 -2.33 -2.29
CA ILE A 2 -11.96 -2.61 -0.88
C ILE A 2 -12.90 -3.82 -0.75
N GLY A 3 -12.66 -4.65 0.27
CA GLY A 3 -13.43 -5.86 0.58
C GLY A 3 -12.92 -7.13 -0.12
N LYS A 4 -12.10 -7.01 -1.17
CA LYS A 4 -11.55 -8.18 -1.88
C LYS A 4 -10.54 -8.94 -1.02
N PRO A 5 -10.49 -10.28 -1.12
CA PRO A 5 -9.63 -11.10 -0.28
C PRO A 5 -8.14 -10.87 -0.58
N TYR A 6 -7.32 -10.99 0.45
CA TYR A 6 -5.88 -11.13 0.30
C TYR A 6 -5.51 -12.52 -0.21
N VAL A 7 -4.65 -12.58 -1.22
CA VAL A 7 -3.99 -13.83 -1.65
C VAL A 7 -2.54 -13.52 -1.98
N TRP A 8 -1.60 -14.28 -1.40
CA TRP A 8 -0.17 -14.12 -1.66
C TRP A 8 0.13 -14.26 -3.15
N GLY A 9 0.88 -13.32 -3.72
CA GLY A 9 1.23 -13.31 -5.15
C GLY A 9 0.12 -12.79 -6.07
N ALA A 10 -1.05 -12.41 -5.55
CA ALA A 10 -2.17 -11.98 -6.40
C ALA A 10 -2.10 -10.51 -6.84
N GLU A 11 -2.50 -10.26 -8.09
CA GLU A 11 -2.53 -8.95 -8.76
C GLU A 11 -3.93 -8.58 -9.28
N GLY A 12 -4.97 -9.23 -8.78
CA GLY A 12 -6.34 -8.97 -9.19
C GLY A 12 -6.80 -9.76 -10.44
N PRO A 13 -8.01 -9.47 -10.94
CA PRO A 13 -8.97 -8.55 -10.33
C PRO A 13 -9.73 -9.16 -9.14
N GLY A 14 -9.63 -10.47 -8.89
CA GLY A 14 -10.40 -11.16 -7.83
C GLY A 14 -9.84 -11.02 -6.42
N SER A 15 -8.52 -10.92 -6.28
CA SER A 15 -7.77 -10.88 -5.01
C SER A 15 -6.45 -10.14 -5.18
N PHE A 16 -5.84 -9.66 -4.10
CA PHE A 16 -4.57 -8.93 -4.16
C PHE A 16 -3.65 -9.32 -3.00
N ASP A 17 -2.33 -9.30 -3.20
CA ASP A 17 -1.39 -9.07 -2.09
C ASP A 17 -1.10 -7.57 -1.93
N CYS A 18 -0.29 -7.21 -0.93
CA CYS A 18 0.02 -5.81 -0.63
C CYS A 18 0.68 -5.08 -1.80
N SER A 19 1.73 -5.68 -2.38
CA SER A 19 2.48 -5.12 -3.50
C SER A 19 1.78 -5.27 -4.86
N GLY A 20 0.93 -6.29 -5.01
CA GLY A 20 0.04 -6.48 -6.14
C GLY A 20 -1.05 -5.41 -6.18
N LEU A 21 -1.61 -5.03 -5.02
CA LEU A 21 -2.56 -3.93 -4.92
C LEU A 21 -1.92 -2.60 -5.35
N THR A 22 -0.72 -2.28 -4.85
CA THR A 22 -0.05 -1.01 -5.16
C THR A 22 0.42 -0.94 -6.61
N SER A 23 0.99 -2.03 -7.14
CA SER A 23 1.45 -2.10 -8.53
C SER A 23 0.29 -1.96 -9.52
N GLN A 24 -0.85 -2.59 -9.25
CA GLN A 24 -2.02 -2.51 -10.11
C GLN A 24 -2.74 -1.15 -10.01
N ALA A 25 -2.72 -0.50 -8.84
CA ALA A 25 -3.21 0.86 -8.69
C ALA A 25 -2.41 1.84 -9.57
N TRP A 26 -1.08 1.75 -9.56
CA TRP A 26 -0.21 2.59 -10.38
C TRP A 26 -0.25 2.22 -11.87
N ALA A 27 -0.35 0.93 -12.21
CA ALA A 27 -0.56 0.50 -13.59
C ALA A 27 -1.85 1.08 -14.17
N SER A 28 -2.94 1.12 -13.39
CA SER A 28 -4.20 1.77 -13.77
C SER A 28 -4.05 3.28 -13.96
N ALA A 29 -3.08 3.92 -13.30
CA ALA A 29 -2.71 5.32 -13.48
C ALA A 29 -1.68 5.53 -14.61
N GLY A 30 -1.37 4.48 -15.40
CA GLY A 30 -0.47 4.56 -16.55
C GLY A 30 1.02 4.45 -16.21
N ARG A 31 1.38 4.05 -14.99
CA ARG A 31 2.78 3.88 -14.58
C ARG A 31 3.02 2.53 -13.94
N VAL A 32 3.87 1.72 -14.57
CA VAL A 32 4.30 0.44 -14.02
C VAL A 32 5.35 0.69 -12.92
N ILE A 33 5.17 0.04 -11.77
CA ILE A 33 6.13 -0.01 -10.68
C ILE A 33 6.53 -1.46 -10.38
N PRO A 34 7.62 -1.72 -9.65
CA PRO A 34 8.04 -3.08 -9.34
C PRO A 34 6.96 -3.90 -8.64
N ARG A 35 6.97 -5.21 -8.89
CA ARG A 35 5.92 -6.14 -8.42
C ARG A 35 5.98 -6.39 -6.91
N THR A 36 7.16 -6.40 -6.32
CA THR A 36 7.37 -6.76 -4.91
C THR A 36 7.58 -5.53 -4.04
N SER A 37 7.16 -5.59 -2.77
CA SER A 37 7.33 -4.47 -1.82
C SER A 37 8.81 -4.13 -1.59
N GLN A 38 9.68 -5.14 -1.61
CA GLN A 38 11.12 -4.95 -1.46
C GLN A 38 11.73 -4.23 -2.68
N GLU A 39 11.30 -4.55 -3.90
CA GLU A 39 11.75 -3.81 -5.10
C GLU A 39 11.17 -2.41 -5.17
N GLN A 40 9.90 -2.22 -4.77
CA GLN A 40 9.30 -0.89 -4.64
C GLN A 40 10.13 -0.02 -3.69
N TRP A 41 10.54 -0.57 -2.52
CA TRP A 41 11.41 0.12 -1.57
C TRP A 41 12.82 0.41 -2.12
N ARG A 42 13.39 -0.52 -2.89
CA ARG A 42 14.76 -0.39 -3.42
C ARG A 42 14.87 0.56 -4.61
N GLN A 43 13.87 0.58 -5.49
CA GLN A 43 13.97 1.22 -6.80
C GLN A 43 13.23 2.55 -6.90
N LEU A 44 12.21 2.78 -6.09
CA LEU A 44 11.43 4.02 -6.14
C LEU A 44 12.07 5.13 -5.28
N THR A 45 11.77 6.38 -5.63
CA THR A 45 12.33 7.56 -4.95
C THR A 45 11.85 7.63 -3.51
N ARG A 46 12.77 7.61 -2.54
CA ARG A 46 12.43 7.77 -1.12
C ARG A 46 12.00 9.20 -0.82
N VAL A 47 10.97 9.35 -0.01
CA VAL A 47 10.48 10.65 0.47
C VAL A 47 10.33 10.63 1.99
N PRO A 48 10.53 11.78 2.67
CA PRO A 48 10.26 11.86 4.10
C PRO A 48 8.77 11.67 4.36
N MET A 49 8.42 11.01 5.48
CA MET A 49 7.02 10.77 5.88
C MET A 49 6.21 12.07 6.00
N THR A 50 6.87 13.19 6.31
CA THR A 50 6.26 14.52 6.42
C THR A 50 5.92 15.15 5.06
N ALA A 51 6.41 14.58 3.95
CA ALA A 51 6.13 15.05 2.59
C ALA A 51 5.18 14.11 1.82
N LEU A 52 4.51 13.20 2.53
CA LEU A 52 3.55 12.27 1.92
C LEU A 52 2.43 13.00 1.20
N ARG A 53 2.14 12.55 -0.02
CA ARG A 53 0.97 12.96 -0.81
C ARG A 53 0.19 11.74 -1.29
N PRO A 54 -1.13 11.85 -1.49
CA PRO A 54 -1.93 10.76 -2.05
C PRO A 54 -1.27 10.17 -3.30
N GLY A 55 -1.14 8.84 -3.33
CA GLY A 55 -0.39 8.11 -4.36
C GLY A 55 0.97 7.58 -3.89
N ASP A 56 1.61 8.22 -2.90
CA ASP A 56 2.86 7.70 -2.32
C ASP A 56 2.61 6.34 -1.67
N LEU A 57 3.67 5.51 -1.61
CA LEU A 57 3.61 4.19 -0.98
C LEU A 57 4.28 4.24 0.38
N VAL A 58 3.60 3.73 1.40
CA VAL A 58 4.15 3.56 2.75
C VAL A 58 4.64 2.12 2.88
N VAL A 59 5.92 1.97 3.23
CA VAL A 59 6.58 0.67 3.40
C VAL A 59 6.74 0.38 4.89
N TYR A 60 6.46 -0.85 5.28
CA TYR A 60 6.43 -1.30 6.67
C TYR A 60 7.46 -2.41 6.91
N PHE A 61 7.89 -2.49 8.18
CA PHE A 61 8.85 -3.45 8.74
C PHE A 61 10.28 -3.34 8.16
N PRO A 62 11.34 -3.70 8.93
CA PRO A 62 12.73 -3.53 8.50
C PRO A 62 13.10 -4.14 7.14
N GLU A 63 12.46 -5.24 6.76
CA GLU A 63 12.72 -5.99 5.53
C GLU A 63 11.78 -5.59 4.36
N ALA A 64 11.00 -4.52 4.51
CA ALA A 64 10.01 -4.08 3.52
C ALA A 64 9.02 -5.19 3.13
N THR A 65 8.57 -5.98 4.11
CA THR A 65 7.67 -7.12 3.91
C THR A 65 6.23 -6.73 3.61
N HIS A 66 5.89 -5.44 3.78
CA HIS A 66 4.55 -4.94 3.54
C HIS A 66 4.56 -3.52 2.98
N VAL A 67 3.58 -3.20 2.14
CA VAL A 67 3.43 -1.89 1.50
C VAL A 67 1.95 -1.52 1.38
N ALA A 68 1.65 -0.23 1.50
CA ALA A 68 0.30 0.31 1.37
C ALA A 68 0.29 1.60 0.54
N LEU A 69 -0.86 1.91 -0.07
CA LEU A 69 -1.05 3.13 -0.85
C LEU A 69 -1.59 4.24 0.05
N TYR A 70 -0.86 5.36 0.17
CA TYR A 70 -1.32 6.52 0.91
C TYR A 70 -2.45 7.24 0.16
N ILE A 71 -3.53 7.52 0.88
CA ILE A 71 -4.73 8.17 0.35
C ILE A 71 -5.06 9.48 1.07
N GLY A 72 -4.06 10.13 1.69
CA GLY A 72 -4.25 11.40 2.40
C GLY A 72 -4.76 11.23 3.84
N ASN A 73 -4.76 12.33 4.60
CA ASN A 73 -5.30 12.42 5.96
C ASN A 73 -4.78 11.35 6.94
N GLY A 74 -3.52 10.91 6.77
CA GLY A 74 -2.95 9.86 7.63
C GLY A 74 -3.53 8.46 7.39
N LEU A 75 -4.18 8.22 6.24
CA LEU A 75 -4.79 6.94 5.88
C LEU A 75 -4.09 6.27 4.70
N VAL A 76 -4.11 4.94 4.71
CA VAL A 76 -3.63 4.08 3.62
C VAL A 76 -4.69 3.06 3.22
N VAL A 77 -4.64 2.61 1.97
CA VAL A 77 -5.32 1.39 1.51
C VAL A 77 -4.30 0.26 1.46
N GLN A 78 -4.63 -0.88 2.05
CA GLN A 78 -3.74 -2.03 2.14
C GLN A 78 -4.48 -3.37 1.98
N ALA A 79 -3.72 -4.40 1.61
CA ALA A 79 -4.10 -5.80 1.72
C ALA A 79 -3.18 -6.46 2.76
N PRO A 80 -3.57 -6.62 4.04
CA PRO A 80 -2.61 -6.83 5.13
C PRO A 80 -2.03 -8.25 5.21
N ARG A 81 -2.86 -9.30 5.11
CA ARG A 81 -2.41 -10.71 5.25
C ARG A 81 -3.43 -11.74 4.73
N PRO A 82 -3.06 -13.02 4.50
CA PRO A 82 -4.01 -14.09 4.21
C PRO A 82 -5.14 -14.15 5.25
N GLY A 83 -6.38 -14.34 4.79
CA GLY A 83 -7.57 -14.33 5.63
C GLY A 83 -8.10 -12.93 5.98
N SER A 84 -7.45 -11.87 5.49
CA SER A 84 -7.98 -10.49 5.53
C SER A 84 -8.43 -10.03 4.15
N SER A 85 -9.01 -8.84 4.08
CA SER A 85 -9.44 -8.19 2.85
C SER A 85 -8.77 -6.83 2.67
N VAL A 86 -8.79 -6.32 1.44
CA VAL A 86 -8.37 -4.96 1.12
C VAL A 86 -9.20 -3.98 1.95
N LYS A 87 -8.52 -3.13 2.72
CA LYS A 87 -9.15 -2.20 3.66
C LYS A 87 -8.39 -0.88 3.75
N VAL A 88 -9.01 0.09 4.43
CA VAL A 88 -8.41 1.36 4.83
C VAL A 88 -7.96 1.26 6.27
N SER A 89 -6.76 1.76 6.55
CA SER A 89 -6.17 1.78 7.88
C SER A 89 -5.40 3.08 8.11
N PRO A 90 -5.20 3.50 9.37
CA PRO A 90 -4.21 4.51 9.71
C PRO A 90 -2.80 4.15 9.21
N VAL A 91 -2.03 5.15 8.74
CA VAL A 91 -0.63 4.98 8.35
C VAL A 91 0.18 4.33 9.47
N ALA A 92 -0.11 4.66 10.73
CA ALA A 92 0.62 4.21 11.90
C ALA A 92 0.19 2.83 12.44
N SER A 93 -0.69 2.09 11.75
CA SER A 93 -1.17 0.80 12.26
C SER A 93 -0.12 -0.31 12.30
N ASN A 94 1.02 -0.14 11.61
CA ASN A 94 2.16 -1.05 11.65
C ASN A 94 3.49 -0.25 11.77
N PRO A 95 4.59 -0.87 12.23
CA PRO A 95 5.91 -0.25 12.24
C PRO A 95 6.34 0.24 10.85
N VAL A 96 6.42 1.56 10.69
CA VAL A 96 6.79 2.19 9.41
C VAL A 96 8.30 2.08 9.19
N LEU A 97 8.69 1.59 8.02
CA LEU A 97 10.07 1.65 7.53
C LEU A 97 10.35 2.99 6.84
N GLY A 98 9.41 3.47 6.01
CA GLY A 98 9.53 4.73 5.29
C GLY A 98 8.50 4.87 4.18
N ALA A 99 8.73 5.82 3.27
CA ALA A 99 7.85 6.06 2.13
C ALA A 99 8.64 6.21 0.82
N VAL A 100 8.00 5.81 -0.27
CA VAL A 100 8.51 5.99 -1.64
C VAL A 100 7.46 6.64 -2.54
N ARG A 101 7.93 7.42 -3.51
CA ARG A 101 7.13 8.14 -4.49
C ARG A 101 7.35 7.54 -5.88
N PRO A 102 6.33 6.89 -6.46
CA PRO A 102 6.41 6.36 -7.81
C PRO A 102 6.63 7.40 -8.91
N ASP A 103 6.13 8.63 -8.73
CA ASP A 103 6.14 9.73 -9.71
C ASP A 103 6.84 10.99 -9.17
N PRO A 104 8.17 10.97 -8.94
CA PRO A 104 8.88 12.09 -8.31
C PRO A 104 8.70 13.43 -9.03
N ASP A 105 8.56 13.41 -10.36
CA ASP A 105 8.36 14.61 -11.19
C ASP A 105 6.88 15.02 -11.35
N GLY A 106 5.96 14.22 -10.80
CA GLY A 106 4.53 14.50 -10.83
C GLY A 106 4.19 15.75 -10.02
N THR A 107 3.29 16.59 -10.51
CA THR A 107 2.77 17.72 -9.74
C THR A 107 1.78 17.21 -8.69
N PRO A 108 1.96 17.51 -7.38
CA PRO A 108 0.96 17.18 -6.38
C PRO A 108 -0.40 17.78 -6.73
N LEU A 109 -1.48 17.08 -6.39
CA LEU A 109 -2.82 17.64 -6.53
C LEU A 109 -2.93 18.91 -5.67
N ALA A 110 -3.43 20.00 -6.27
CA ALA A 110 -3.67 21.27 -5.56
C ALA A 110 -4.68 21.11 -4.42
N SER A 111 -5.64 20.19 -4.59
CA SER A 111 -6.54 19.71 -3.56
C SER A 111 -6.84 18.24 -3.81
N TYR A 112 -6.97 17.45 -2.75
CA TYR A 112 -7.37 16.05 -2.84
C TYR A 112 -8.54 15.80 -1.91
N GLN A 113 -9.68 15.45 -2.49
CA GLN A 113 -10.80 14.88 -1.78
C GLN A 113 -10.70 13.36 -1.93
N GLY A 114 -10.44 12.67 -0.82
CA GLY A 114 -10.38 11.21 -0.82
C GLY A 114 -11.70 10.58 -1.29
N PRO A 115 -11.66 9.36 -1.83
CA PRO A 115 -12.88 8.68 -2.24
C PRO A 115 -13.79 8.48 -1.03
N GLU A 116 -15.10 8.54 -1.26
CA GLU A 116 -16.07 8.10 -0.26
C GLU A 116 -15.81 6.62 0.05
N LEU A 117 -15.59 6.32 1.33
CA LEU A 117 -15.26 4.97 1.75
C LEU A 117 -16.55 4.15 1.83
N PRO A 118 -16.61 2.96 1.20
CA PRO A 118 -17.75 2.08 1.35
C PRO A 118 -17.91 1.64 2.81
N LYS A 119 -19.13 1.29 3.20
CA LYS A 119 -19.41 0.75 4.54
C LYS A 119 -18.50 -0.47 4.82
N GLY A 120 -17.88 -0.48 5.99
CA GLY A 120 -16.95 -1.53 6.40
C GLY A 120 -15.54 -1.44 5.81
N ALA A 121 -15.21 -0.33 5.12
CA ALA A 121 -13.87 -0.10 4.57
C ALA A 121 -12.74 -0.18 5.60
N THR A 122 -13.04 0.02 6.88
CA THR A 122 -12.07 -0.03 7.99
C THR A 122 -12.13 -1.32 8.80
N ASP A 123 -13.00 -2.27 8.45
CA ASP A 123 -13.24 -3.47 9.23
C ASP A 123 -12.05 -4.46 9.15
N GLY A 124 -11.87 -5.27 10.19
CA GLY A 124 -10.80 -6.28 10.29
C GLY A 124 -9.54 -5.79 10.99
N SER A 125 -8.57 -6.69 11.23
CA SER A 125 -7.29 -6.34 11.86
C SER A 125 -6.36 -5.60 10.89
N ASP A 126 -5.56 -4.66 11.42
CA ASP A 126 -4.55 -3.94 10.66
C ASP A 126 -3.17 -4.62 10.66
N GLU A 127 -2.98 -5.67 11.47
CA GLU A 127 -1.68 -6.34 11.65
C GLU A 127 -1.15 -6.94 10.34
N GLY A 128 0.03 -6.48 9.91
CA GLY A 128 0.84 -7.11 8.86
C GLY A 128 1.80 -8.20 9.39
N TYR A 129 2.68 -8.72 8.53
CA TYR A 129 3.70 -9.69 8.94
C TYR A 129 4.87 -9.03 9.69
N GLY A 130 5.07 -9.43 10.95
CA GLY A 130 6.38 -9.42 11.59
C GLY A 130 7.25 -10.56 11.05
N ALA A 131 8.58 -10.40 11.11
CA ALA A 131 9.63 -11.19 10.42
C ALA A 131 9.56 -12.73 10.52
N SER A 132 8.66 -13.33 11.31
CA SER A 132 8.56 -14.78 11.51
C SER A 132 7.53 -15.50 10.64
N SER A 133 6.76 -14.81 9.80
CA SER A 133 5.65 -15.48 9.08
C SER A 133 5.38 -15.03 7.64
N ALA A 134 6.26 -14.20 7.06
CA ALA A 134 6.23 -13.98 5.62
C ALA A 134 6.56 -15.33 4.91
N PRO A 135 5.66 -15.88 4.07
CA PRO A 135 6.02 -17.03 3.26
C PRO A 135 7.21 -16.66 2.37
N GLY A 136 8.17 -17.57 2.24
CA GLY A 136 9.35 -17.37 1.41
C GLY A 136 8.96 -16.97 -0.02
N ALA A 137 9.70 -16.00 -0.55
CA ALA A 137 9.61 -15.58 -1.95
C ALA A 137 9.92 -16.73 -2.92
#